data_AF-A0A150FS44-F1
#
_entry.id   AF-A0A150FS44-F1
#
_cell.length_a   1.000
_cell.length_b   1.000
_cell.length_c   1.000
_cell.angle_alpha   90.00
_cell.angle_beta   90.00
_cell.angle_gamma   90.00
#
_symmetry.space_group_name_H-M   'P 1'
#
loop_
_entity.id
_entity.type
_entity.pdbx_description
1 polymer ?
#
loop_
_entity_poly.entity_id
_entity_poly.type
_entity_poly.pdbx_seq_one_letter_code
_entity_poly.pdbx_strand_id
1 'polypeptide(L)'
;MYTIGIDIGSVATKVAIFDGKDIIATDITPTGWSPKDSASLLINKVLESSKISKEEVKSITATGYGRVSLPFATKKVTEITSHAKGAHFIDSSIRTIIDIGGQDSKVIKIDNNGNVVDFLMNDKCAAGTGRFLQVMSQILETDISDLSTLASEAEPENINSMCTVFAESEVVSLIASGKSKESIAAGLLNSVAKKTYALVSKVKVEDKVFFSGGVSKNYLLRKFLSERLNIDINSSDKSQFLGAIGACIIGYEM
;
A
#
# COMPACT_ATOMS: atom_id res chain seq x y z
N MET A 1 -3.01 27.50 7.67
CA MET A 1 -1.70 26.87 7.95
C MET A 1 -1.80 25.41 7.56
N TYR A 2 -0.88 24.93 6.74
CA TYR A 2 -0.91 23.59 6.17
C TYR A 2 -0.01 22.64 6.96
N THR A 3 -0.33 21.36 6.95
CA THR A 3 0.58 20.30 7.42
C THR A 3 0.91 19.34 6.31
N ILE A 4 2.13 18.84 6.33
CA ILE A 4 2.64 17.89 5.34
C ILE A 4 2.87 16.55 6.01
N GLY A 5 2.40 15.51 5.35
CA GLY A 5 2.63 14.13 5.73
C GLY A 5 3.46 13.47 4.65
N ILE A 6 4.53 12.79 5.03
CA ILE A 6 5.40 12.09 4.10
C ILE A 6 5.59 10.64 4.53
N ASP A 7 5.21 9.72 3.64
CA ASP A 7 5.36 8.28 3.82
C ASP A 7 6.45 7.77 2.89
N ILE A 8 7.61 7.45 3.49
CA ILE A 8 8.76 6.92 2.77
C ILE A 8 8.77 5.40 2.87
N GLY A 9 8.15 4.76 1.89
CA GLY A 9 8.19 3.32 1.74
C GLY A 9 9.51 2.83 1.14
N SER A 10 9.62 1.51 0.95
CA SER A 10 10.78 0.88 0.30
C SER A 10 10.80 1.04 -1.23
N VAL A 11 9.65 1.27 -1.85
CA VAL A 11 9.50 1.41 -3.31
C VAL A 11 9.10 2.83 -3.71
N ALA A 12 8.22 3.47 -2.93
CA ALA A 12 7.68 4.77 -3.26
C ALA A 12 7.60 5.69 -2.03
N THR A 13 7.91 6.95 -2.27
CA THR A 13 7.76 8.07 -1.35
C THR A 13 6.49 8.81 -1.73
N LYS A 14 5.59 9.00 -0.75
CA LYS A 14 4.27 9.61 -0.95
C LYS A 14 4.15 10.84 -0.05
N VAL A 15 3.53 11.90 -0.56
CA VAL A 15 3.26 13.11 0.21
C VAL A 15 1.78 13.44 0.16
N ALA A 16 1.28 14.04 1.25
CA ALA A 16 -0.05 14.62 1.34
C ALA A 16 0.04 15.98 2.05
N ILE A 17 -0.75 16.96 1.58
CA ILE A 17 -0.91 18.26 2.23
C ILE A 17 -2.35 18.37 2.75
N PHE A 18 -2.48 18.82 3.99
CA PHE A 18 -3.75 19.00 4.69
C PHE A 18 -3.90 20.45 5.15
N ASP A 19 -5.09 21.03 4.96
CA ASP A 19 -5.40 22.41 5.35
C ASP A 19 -6.12 22.53 6.71
N GLY A 20 -6.38 21.40 7.37
CA GLY A 20 -7.18 21.32 8.59
C GLY A 20 -8.57 20.74 8.39
N LYS A 21 -9.01 20.61 7.13
CA LYS A 21 -10.31 20.05 6.76
C LYS A 21 -10.19 19.01 5.65
N ASP A 22 -9.47 19.34 4.58
CA ASP A 22 -9.40 18.58 3.35
C ASP A 22 -7.94 18.28 2.95
N ILE A 23 -7.75 17.16 2.23
CA ILE A 23 -6.47 16.84 1.59
C ILE A 23 -6.43 17.59 0.27
N ILE A 24 -5.58 18.63 0.19
CA ILE A 24 -5.56 19.57 -0.94
C ILE A 24 -4.60 19.14 -2.04
N ALA A 25 -3.57 18.35 -1.71
CA ALA A 25 -2.60 17.85 -2.66
C ALA A 25 -2.00 16.52 -2.21
N THR A 26 -1.73 15.64 -3.18
CA THR A 26 -1.00 14.40 -2.99
C THR A 26 -0.08 14.17 -4.18
N ASP A 27 1.10 13.60 -3.95
CA ASP A 27 1.99 13.19 -5.03
C ASP A 27 2.88 12.02 -4.59
N ILE A 28 3.41 11.31 -5.57
CA ILE A 28 4.19 10.08 -5.38
C ILE A 28 5.39 10.08 -6.30
N THR A 29 6.52 9.60 -5.78
CA THR A 29 7.74 9.36 -6.57
C THR A 29 8.40 8.06 -6.13
N PRO A 30 9.16 7.37 -6.99
CA PRO A 30 10.02 6.28 -6.55
C PRO A 30 10.97 6.73 -5.43
N THR A 31 11.10 5.94 -4.37
CA THR A 31 12.00 6.29 -3.25
C THR A 31 13.46 6.33 -3.68
N GLY A 32 13.83 5.42 -4.60
CA GLY A 32 15.19 5.32 -5.12
C GLY A 32 16.22 4.99 -4.05
N TRP A 33 17.48 5.36 -4.32
CA TRP A 33 18.60 5.08 -3.41
C TRP A 33 18.68 6.07 -2.23
N SER A 34 18.14 7.29 -2.38
CA SER A 34 18.17 8.35 -1.36
C SER A 34 16.75 8.72 -0.91
N PRO A 35 16.27 8.14 0.21
CA PRO A 35 15.01 8.52 0.86
C PRO A 35 14.91 10.01 1.18
N LYS A 36 16.02 10.64 1.56
CA LYS A 36 16.08 12.06 1.93
C LYS A 36 15.87 12.97 0.72
N ASP A 37 16.54 12.66 -0.39
CA ASP A 37 16.47 13.51 -1.58
C ASP A 37 15.12 13.32 -2.28
N SER A 38 14.63 12.08 -2.41
CA SER A 38 13.29 11.84 -2.96
C SER A 38 12.20 12.56 -2.16
N ALA A 39 12.29 12.55 -0.83
CA ALA A 39 11.40 13.28 0.04
C ALA A 39 11.47 14.81 -0.15
N SER A 40 12.68 15.36 -0.18
CA SER A 40 12.89 16.81 -0.30
C SER A 40 12.39 17.33 -1.66
N LEU A 41 12.70 16.61 -2.74
CA LEU A 41 12.24 16.94 -4.10
C LEU A 41 10.73 16.86 -4.21
N LEU A 42 10.11 15.80 -3.66
CA LEU A 42 8.66 15.62 -3.72
C LEU A 42 7.92 16.72 -2.94
N ILE A 43 8.39 17.08 -1.75
CA ILE A 43 7.80 18.17 -0.96
C ILE A 43 7.89 19.49 -1.73
N ASN A 44 9.05 19.84 -2.28
CA ASN A 44 9.20 21.08 -3.05
C ASN A 44 8.28 21.09 -4.27
N LYS A 45 8.21 19.97 -5.02
CA LYS A 45 7.33 19.83 -6.19
C LYS A 45 5.86 20.07 -5.85
N VAL A 46 5.37 19.50 -4.75
CA VAL A 46 3.96 19.64 -4.36
C VAL A 46 3.65 21.02 -3.79
N LEU A 47 4.57 21.63 -3.06
CA LEU A 47 4.42 23.02 -2.62
C LEU A 47 4.34 23.98 -3.80
N GLU A 48 5.21 23.81 -4.79
CA GLU A 48 5.23 24.63 -6.00
C GLU A 48 3.93 24.46 -6.81
N SER A 49 3.51 23.22 -7.09
CA SER A 49 2.30 22.95 -7.87
C SER A 49 1.02 23.41 -7.16
N SER A 50 1.02 23.38 -5.83
CA SER A 50 -0.10 23.85 -5.00
C SER A 50 -0.05 25.34 -4.70
N LYS A 51 1.01 26.06 -5.13
CA LYS A 51 1.25 27.49 -4.83
C LYS A 51 1.25 27.80 -3.33
N ILE A 52 1.80 26.89 -2.52
CA ILE A 52 1.89 27.03 -1.06
C ILE A 52 3.32 27.41 -0.70
N SER A 53 3.48 28.48 0.06
CA SER A 53 4.79 28.91 0.54
C SER A 53 5.27 28.04 1.70
N LYS A 54 6.58 27.89 1.86
CA LYS A 54 7.16 27.09 2.97
C LYS A 54 6.80 27.64 4.35
N GLU A 55 6.62 28.96 4.46
CA GLU A 55 6.23 29.67 5.68
C GLU A 55 4.79 29.35 6.10
N GLU A 56 3.95 28.86 5.18
CA GLU A 56 2.57 28.46 5.48
C GLU A 56 2.48 27.03 6.04
N VAL A 57 3.58 26.27 5.98
CA VAL A 57 3.68 24.90 6.47
C VAL A 57 4.00 24.91 7.97
N LYS A 58 3.01 24.54 8.78
CA LYS A 58 3.13 24.44 10.24
C LYS A 58 4.05 23.30 10.67
N SER A 59 3.94 22.14 10.04
CA SER A 59 4.69 20.93 10.42
C SER A 59 4.83 19.94 9.27
N ILE A 60 5.91 19.15 9.32
CA ILE A 60 6.15 18.01 8.43
C ILE A 60 6.25 16.74 9.29
N THR A 61 5.34 15.81 9.10
CA THR A 61 5.33 14.52 9.82
C THR A 61 5.74 13.39 8.89
N ALA A 62 6.76 12.63 9.27
CA ALA A 62 7.30 11.53 8.50
C ALA A 62 6.86 10.16 9.03
N THR A 63 6.59 9.24 8.11
CA THR A 63 6.22 7.84 8.35
C THR A 63 6.85 6.91 7.31
N GLY A 64 6.59 5.60 7.40
CA GLY A 64 7.21 4.57 6.57
C GLY A 64 8.64 4.21 7.01
N TYR A 65 9.26 3.25 6.33
CA TYR A 65 10.61 2.75 6.62
C TYR A 65 11.67 3.86 6.66
N GLY A 66 11.63 4.77 5.68
CA GLY A 66 12.63 5.83 5.52
C GLY A 66 12.47 7.01 6.48
N ARG A 67 11.45 7.04 7.34
CA ARG A 67 11.15 8.20 8.23
C ARG A 67 12.32 8.63 9.10
N VAL A 68 13.14 7.67 9.54
CA VAL A 68 14.27 7.93 10.44
C VAL A 68 15.34 8.78 9.75
N SER A 69 15.46 8.66 8.43
CA SER A 69 16.45 9.34 7.59
C SER A 69 16.10 10.78 7.24
N LEU A 70 14.94 11.29 7.69
CA LEU A 70 14.55 12.68 7.47
C LEU A 70 14.93 13.59 8.64
N PRO A 71 15.96 14.45 8.52
CA PRO A 71 16.34 15.37 9.58
C PRO A 71 15.39 16.57 9.71
N PHE A 72 14.65 16.91 8.65
CA PHE A 72 13.74 18.06 8.60
C PHE A 72 12.31 17.75 9.06
N ALA A 73 11.99 16.48 9.36
CA ALA A 73 10.66 16.12 9.83
C ALA A 73 10.46 16.61 11.28
N THR A 74 9.42 17.41 11.50
CA THR A 74 8.99 17.89 12.82
C THR A 74 8.65 16.73 13.76
N LYS A 75 8.02 15.68 13.23
CA LYS A 75 7.68 14.46 13.97
C LYS A 75 7.87 13.23 13.10
N LYS A 76 8.19 12.11 13.74
CA LYS A 76 8.30 10.79 13.11
C LYS A 76 7.32 9.85 13.79
N VAL A 77 6.47 9.18 13.03
CA VAL A 77 5.45 8.25 13.53
C VAL A 77 5.54 6.93 12.79
N THR A 78 5.01 5.86 13.40
CA THR A 78 5.00 4.55 12.72
C THR A 78 3.99 4.56 11.57
N GLU A 79 4.25 3.76 10.55
CA GLU A 79 3.30 3.59 9.44
C GLU A 79 2.01 2.92 9.89
N ILE A 80 2.05 2.09 10.93
CA ILE A 80 0.85 1.48 11.52
C ILE A 80 -0.08 2.57 12.05
N THR A 81 0.45 3.50 12.84
CA THR A 81 -0.31 4.63 13.38
C THR A 81 -0.79 5.56 12.26
N SER A 82 0.05 5.84 11.27
CA SER A 82 -0.32 6.68 10.13
C SER A 82 -1.42 6.06 9.26
N HIS A 83 -1.29 4.79 8.87
CA HIS A 83 -2.32 4.13 8.07
C HIS A 83 -3.64 4.02 8.83
N ALA A 84 -3.61 3.73 10.14
CA ALA A 84 -4.80 3.74 11.00
C ALA A 84 -5.51 5.11 10.98
N LYS A 85 -4.76 6.19 11.23
CA LYS A 85 -5.31 7.56 11.23
C LYS A 85 -5.82 7.96 9.85
N GLY A 86 -5.10 7.61 8.79
CA GLY A 86 -5.49 7.87 7.41
C GLY A 86 -6.78 7.15 7.03
N ALA A 87 -6.92 5.88 7.41
CA ALA A 87 -8.14 5.10 7.16
C ALA A 87 -9.33 5.72 7.87
N HIS A 88 -9.19 6.02 9.16
CA HIS A 88 -10.26 6.60 9.95
C HIS A 88 -10.70 7.98 9.42
N PHE A 89 -9.77 8.77 8.87
CA PHE A 89 -10.10 10.04 8.24
C PHE A 89 -10.86 9.87 6.91
N ILE A 90 -10.48 8.90 6.08
CA ILE A 90 -11.19 8.62 4.83
C ILE A 90 -12.61 8.15 5.13
N ASP A 91 -12.75 7.26 6.12
CA ASP A 91 -14.04 6.73 6.54
C ASP A 91 -13.95 6.23 7.99
N SER A 92 -14.66 6.93 8.89
CA SER A 92 -14.63 6.66 10.33
C SER A 92 -15.25 5.30 10.72
N SER A 93 -15.92 4.63 9.79
CA SER A 93 -16.48 3.28 10.00
C SER A 93 -15.54 2.13 9.63
N ILE A 94 -14.36 2.38 9.05
CA ILE A 94 -13.35 1.34 8.80
C ILE A 94 -12.85 0.75 10.12
N ARG A 95 -12.78 -0.58 10.24
CA ARG A 95 -12.20 -1.26 11.42
C ARG A 95 -10.99 -2.12 11.10
N THR A 96 -10.81 -2.51 9.85
CA THR A 96 -9.68 -3.34 9.41
C THR A 96 -9.04 -2.72 8.18
N ILE A 97 -7.72 -2.51 8.22
CA ILE A 97 -6.91 -2.08 7.08
C ILE A 97 -6.06 -3.27 6.64
N ILE A 98 -6.13 -3.62 5.36
CA ILE A 98 -5.17 -4.52 4.71
C ILE A 98 -4.28 -3.62 3.86
N ASP A 99 -2.99 -3.57 4.15
CA ASP A 99 -2.01 -2.80 3.39
C ASP A 99 -1.07 -3.76 2.66
N ILE A 100 -1.02 -3.72 1.33
CA ILE A 100 -0.02 -4.47 0.58
C ILE A 100 0.91 -3.49 -0.12
N GLY A 101 2.09 -3.35 0.47
CA GLY A 101 3.17 -2.50 0.00
C GLY A 101 4.07 -3.20 -1.01
N GLY A 102 5.21 -2.57 -1.27
CA GLY A 102 6.22 -3.10 -2.19
C GLY A 102 7.00 -4.27 -1.61
N GLN A 103 7.38 -4.22 -0.33
CA GLN A 103 8.22 -5.26 0.29
C GLN A 103 7.55 -5.94 1.47
N ASP A 104 6.44 -5.41 1.96
CA ASP A 104 5.71 -5.93 3.10
C ASP A 104 4.20 -5.95 2.85
N SER A 105 3.49 -6.59 3.78
CA SER A 105 2.03 -6.58 3.87
C SER A 105 1.63 -6.49 5.32
N LYS A 106 0.55 -5.76 5.61
CA LYS A 106 0.10 -5.43 6.96
C LYS A 106 -1.40 -5.62 7.08
N VAL A 107 -1.82 -6.01 8.28
CA VAL A 107 -3.22 -6.03 8.67
C VAL A 107 -3.29 -5.25 9.96
N ILE A 108 -4.10 -4.19 9.98
CA ILE A 108 -4.21 -3.26 11.10
C ILE A 108 -5.66 -3.22 11.52
N LYS A 109 -5.92 -3.47 12.80
CA LYS A 109 -7.22 -3.35 13.41
C LYS A 109 -7.29 -2.06 14.21
N ILE A 110 -8.38 -1.32 14.05
CA ILE A 110 -8.58 -0.03 14.71
C ILE A 110 -9.90 0.04 15.48
N ASP A 111 -9.92 0.83 16.55
CA ASP A 111 -11.14 1.09 17.33
C ASP A 111 -12.02 2.18 16.68
N ASN A 112 -13.15 2.49 17.33
CA ASN A 112 -14.08 3.53 16.87
C ASN A 112 -13.47 4.95 16.82
N ASN A 113 -12.34 5.18 17.49
CA ASN A 113 -11.62 6.45 17.52
C ASN A 113 -10.41 6.47 16.56
N GLY A 114 -10.21 5.40 15.80
CA GLY A 114 -9.08 5.25 14.88
C GLY A 114 -7.75 4.86 15.56
N ASN A 115 -7.77 4.44 16.82
CA ASN A 115 -6.57 3.94 17.51
C ASN A 115 -6.28 2.51 17.11
N VAL A 116 -5.00 2.16 16.99
CA VAL A 116 -4.55 0.79 16.69
C VAL A 116 -4.85 -0.13 17.88
N VAL A 117 -5.66 -1.16 17.65
CA VAL A 117 -6.00 -2.19 18.63
C VAL A 117 -5.06 -3.39 18.51
N ASP A 118 -4.80 -3.79 17.27
CA ASP A 118 -3.94 -4.94 16.95
C ASP A 118 -3.35 -4.76 15.55
N PHE A 119 -2.22 -5.38 15.28
CA PHE A 119 -1.67 -5.42 13.94
C PHE A 119 -0.77 -6.64 13.74
N LEU A 120 -0.73 -7.12 12.50
CA LEU A 120 0.24 -8.10 12.04
C LEU A 120 0.90 -7.61 10.75
N MET A 121 2.17 -7.97 10.59
CA MET A 121 2.96 -7.61 9.42
C MET A 121 3.78 -8.80 8.95
N ASN A 122 3.86 -8.95 7.62
CA ASN A 122 4.84 -9.80 6.96
C ASN A 122 5.83 -8.91 6.21
N ASP A 123 7.03 -8.79 6.75
CA ASP A 123 8.14 -7.96 6.24
C ASP A 123 9.40 -8.79 5.87
N LYS A 124 9.40 -10.09 6.16
CA LYS A 124 10.54 -10.99 5.90
C LYS A 124 10.47 -11.73 4.57
N CYS A 125 9.30 -11.72 3.92
CA CYS A 125 9.06 -12.52 2.73
C CYS A 125 8.40 -11.68 1.64
N ALA A 126 8.99 -11.71 0.43
CA ALA A 126 8.41 -11.06 -0.74
C ALA A 126 7.09 -11.72 -1.19
N ALA A 127 6.85 -12.98 -0.83
CA ALA A 127 5.60 -13.64 -1.14
C ALA A 127 4.41 -12.91 -0.49
N GLY A 128 3.40 -12.59 -1.30
CA GLY A 128 2.24 -11.83 -0.85
C GLY A 128 2.43 -10.30 -0.87
N THR A 129 3.50 -9.78 -1.49
CA THR A 129 3.76 -8.34 -1.58
C THR A 129 3.87 -7.87 -3.04
N GLY A 130 3.95 -6.55 -3.24
CA GLY A 130 4.15 -5.97 -4.58
C GLY A 130 5.45 -6.45 -5.25
N ARG A 131 6.49 -6.81 -4.48
CA ARG A 131 7.74 -7.32 -5.04
C ARG A 131 7.56 -8.68 -5.69
N PHE A 132 6.71 -9.55 -5.13
CA PHE A 132 6.35 -10.80 -5.79
C PHE A 132 5.68 -10.52 -7.13
N LEU A 133 4.64 -9.67 -7.15
CA LEU A 133 3.93 -9.33 -8.39
C LEU A 133 4.82 -8.65 -9.42
N GLN A 134 5.76 -7.80 -9.00
CA GLN A 134 6.71 -7.13 -9.89
C GLN A 134 7.66 -8.12 -10.58
N VAL A 135 8.20 -9.10 -9.85
CA VAL A 135 9.07 -10.13 -10.44
C VAL A 135 8.28 -10.96 -11.44
N MET A 136 7.05 -11.33 -11.09
CA MET A 136 6.22 -12.18 -11.94
C MET A 136 5.70 -11.45 -13.18
N SER A 137 5.38 -10.16 -13.07
CA SER A 137 4.95 -9.35 -14.21
C SER A 137 6.07 -9.18 -15.24
N GLN A 138 7.33 -9.08 -14.79
CA GLN A 138 8.49 -9.07 -15.68
C GLN A 138 8.63 -10.36 -16.49
N ILE A 139 8.42 -11.52 -15.87
CA ILE A 139 8.45 -12.82 -16.55
C ILE A 139 7.32 -12.94 -17.58
N LEU A 140 6.14 -12.39 -17.24
CA LEU A 140 5.00 -12.34 -18.17
C LEU A 140 5.11 -11.23 -19.22
N GLU A 141 6.15 -10.40 -19.17
CA GLU A 141 6.35 -9.22 -20.02
C GLU A 141 5.14 -8.28 -19.98
N THR A 142 4.66 -7.97 -18.77
CA THR A 142 3.53 -7.08 -18.53
C THR A 142 3.82 -6.15 -17.35
N ASP A 143 3.09 -5.03 -17.29
CA ASP A 143 3.16 -4.11 -16.17
C ASP A 143 2.31 -4.62 -15.00
N ILE A 144 2.79 -4.36 -13.78
CA ILE A 144 2.07 -4.74 -12.55
C ILE A 144 0.68 -4.09 -12.46
N SER A 145 0.48 -2.93 -13.10
CA SER A 145 -0.83 -2.25 -13.20
C SER A 145 -1.83 -3.02 -14.06
N ASP A 146 -1.34 -3.81 -15.00
CA ASP A 146 -2.15 -4.42 -16.04
C ASP A 146 -2.50 -5.87 -15.71
N LEU A 147 -1.88 -6.45 -14.67
CA LEU A 147 -2.11 -7.83 -14.23
C LEU A 147 -3.60 -8.15 -14.00
N SER A 148 -4.35 -7.23 -13.38
CA SER A 148 -5.79 -7.48 -13.14
C SER A 148 -6.58 -7.48 -14.44
N THR A 149 -6.23 -6.62 -15.41
CA THR A 149 -6.88 -6.56 -16.73
C THR A 149 -6.54 -7.81 -17.54
N LEU A 150 -5.26 -8.19 -17.57
CA LEU A 150 -4.77 -9.41 -18.21
C LEU A 150 -5.48 -10.66 -17.66
N ALA A 151 -5.75 -10.71 -16.36
CA ALA A 151 -6.35 -11.85 -15.68
C ALA A 151 -7.89 -11.86 -15.63
N SER A 152 -8.55 -10.80 -16.11
CA SER A 152 -9.96 -10.46 -15.79
C SER A 152 -10.99 -11.57 -15.99
N GLU A 153 -10.82 -12.41 -17.01
CA GLU A 153 -11.75 -13.47 -17.41
C GLU A 153 -11.13 -14.87 -17.40
N ALA A 154 -9.93 -15.00 -16.85
CA ALA A 154 -9.19 -16.26 -16.88
C ALA A 154 -9.41 -17.09 -15.62
N GLU A 155 -9.55 -18.40 -15.81
CA GLU A 155 -9.46 -19.33 -14.69
C GLU A 155 -8.03 -19.33 -14.13
N PRO A 156 -7.85 -19.17 -12.80
CA PRO A 156 -6.53 -19.15 -12.19
C PRO A 156 -5.78 -20.48 -12.35
N GLU A 157 -4.58 -20.44 -12.91
CA GLU A 157 -3.67 -21.59 -12.83
C GLU A 157 -3.27 -21.85 -11.37
N ASN A 158 -3.08 -23.13 -11.03
CA ASN A 158 -2.62 -23.49 -9.71
C ASN A 158 -1.09 -23.32 -9.61
N ILE A 159 -0.66 -22.34 -8.84
CA ILE A 159 0.75 -22.09 -8.52
C ILE A 159 1.02 -22.58 -7.10
N ASN A 160 1.86 -23.61 -6.98
CA ASN A 160 2.10 -24.30 -5.71
C ASN A 160 3.22 -23.66 -4.90
N SER A 161 4.18 -23.03 -5.57
CA SER A 161 5.37 -22.47 -4.95
C SER A 161 5.05 -21.18 -4.19
N MET A 162 5.31 -21.21 -2.88
CA MET A 162 5.12 -20.04 -2.01
C MET A 162 6.33 -19.11 -1.98
N CYS A 163 7.52 -19.58 -2.40
CA CYS A 163 8.73 -18.76 -2.46
C CYS A 163 8.80 -18.06 -3.83
N THR A 164 9.07 -16.75 -3.86
CA THR A 164 9.18 -15.98 -5.11
C THR A 164 10.15 -16.61 -6.11
N VAL A 165 11.30 -17.12 -5.64
CA VAL A 165 12.32 -17.75 -6.52
C VAL A 165 11.81 -19.03 -7.16
N PHE A 166 11.10 -19.87 -6.40
CA PHE A 166 10.55 -21.12 -6.94
C PHE A 166 9.30 -20.87 -7.79
N ALA A 167 8.47 -19.89 -7.42
CA ALA A 167 7.33 -19.46 -8.20
C ALA A 167 7.75 -18.94 -9.58
N GLU A 168 8.89 -18.26 -9.69
CA GLU A 168 9.46 -17.82 -10.96
C GLU A 168 9.78 -19.02 -11.87
N SER A 169 10.43 -20.05 -11.32
CA SER A 169 10.72 -21.29 -12.07
C SER A 169 9.44 -22.03 -12.49
N GLU A 170 8.44 -22.07 -11.61
CA GLU A 170 7.12 -22.66 -11.90
C GLU A 170 6.38 -21.90 -13.00
N VAL A 171 6.37 -20.56 -12.96
CA VAL A 171 5.77 -19.71 -13.99
C VAL A 171 6.43 -19.92 -15.35
N VAL A 172 7.77 -19.95 -15.41
CA VAL A 172 8.49 -20.24 -16.66
C VAL A 172 8.11 -21.62 -17.21
N SER A 173 7.95 -22.61 -16.34
CA SER A 173 7.52 -23.96 -16.74
C SER A 173 6.08 -23.97 -17.28
N LEU A 174 5.16 -23.23 -16.65
CA LEU A 174 3.78 -23.09 -17.12
C LEU A 174 3.72 -22.45 -18.51
N ILE A 175 4.51 -21.40 -18.75
CA ILE A 175 4.64 -20.76 -20.07
C ILE A 175 5.17 -21.77 -21.09
N ALA A 176 6.24 -22.50 -20.78
CA ALA A 176 6.82 -23.50 -21.67
C ALA A 176 5.85 -24.65 -21.98
N SER A 177 4.94 -24.97 -21.06
CA SER A 177 3.87 -25.95 -21.25
C SER A 177 2.65 -25.42 -22.02
N GLY A 178 2.69 -24.16 -22.48
CA GLY A 178 1.64 -23.56 -23.30
C GLY A 178 0.45 -23.00 -22.51
N LYS A 179 0.59 -22.79 -21.19
CA LYS A 179 -0.44 -22.09 -20.41
C LYS A 179 -0.51 -20.62 -20.80
N SER A 180 -1.72 -20.07 -20.83
CA SER A 180 -1.96 -18.68 -21.22
C SER A 180 -1.42 -17.71 -20.16
N LYS A 181 -0.96 -16.53 -20.60
CA LYS A 181 -0.45 -15.50 -19.68
C LYS A 181 -1.56 -15.02 -18.73
N GLU A 182 -2.79 -15.00 -19.22
CA GLU A 182 -4.01 -14.60 -18.52
C GLU A 182 -4.30 -15.53 -17.33
N SER A 183 -4.29 -16.85 -17.55
CA SER A 183 -4.53 -17.84 -16.49
C SER A 183 -3.40 -17.87 -15.47
N ILE A 184 -2.15 -17.69 -15.91
CA ILE A 184 -1.00 -17.54 -14.99
C ILE A 184 -1.14 -16.27 -14.15
N ALA A 185 -1.48 -15.12 -14.75
CA ALA A 185 -1.68 -13.86 -14.03
C ALA A 185 -2.80 -13.98 -12.98
N ALA A 186 -3.92 -14.63 -13.34
CA ALA A 186 -4.99 -14.95 -12.41
C ALA A 186 -4.50 -15.84 -11.24
N GLY A 187 -3.70 -16.87 -11.54
CA GLY A 187 -3.05 -17.74 -10.55
C GLY A 187 -2.12 -16.99 -9.58
N LEU A 188 -1.35 -16.03 -10.08
CA LEU A 188 -0.45 -15.20 -9.29
C LEU A 188 -1.19 -14.27 -8.33
N LEU A 189 -2.23 -13.58 -8.83
CA LEU A 189 -3.08 -12.72 -7.99
C LEU A 189 -3.81 -13.55 -6.94
N ASN A 190 -4.32 -14.74 -7.31
CA ASN A 190 -4.95 -15.66 -6.37
C ASN A 190 -3.98 -16.17 -5.30
N SER A 191 -2.70 -16.40 -5.65
CA SER A 191 -1.65 -16.80 -4.71
C SER A 191 -1.35 -15.71 -3.70
N VAL A 192 -1.26 -14.45 -4.13
CA VAL A 192 -1.14 -13.29 -3.23
C VAL A 192 -2.38 -13.18 -2.33
N ALA A 193 -3.59 -13.33 -2.88
CA ALA A 193 -4.83 -13.31 -2.11
C ALA A 193 -4.84 -14.37 -1.00
N LYS A 194 -4.43 -15.60 -1.32
CA LYS A 194 -4.33 -16.71 -0.35
C LYS A 194 -3.33 -16.39 0.77
N LYS A 195 -2.21 -15.76 0.44
CA LYS A 195 -1.19 -15.40 1.44
C LYS A 195 -1.64 -14.28 2.35
N THR A 196 -2.25 -13.24 1.78
CA THR A 196 -2.83 -12.13 2.54
C THR A 196 -3.98 -12.62 3.41
N TYR A 197 -4.86 -13.49 2.90
CA TYR A 197 -5.92 -14.12 3.70
C TYR A 197 -5.34 -14.82 4.94
N ALA A 198 -4.27 -15.63 4.79
CA ALA A 198 -3.63 -16.31 5.91
C ALA A 198 -3.02 -15.35 6.97
N LEU A 199 -2.65 -14.13 6.59
CA LEU A 199 -2.22 -13.07 7.51
C LEU A 199 -3.44 -12.45 8.21
N VAL A 200 -4.45 -12.10 7.43
CA VAL A 200 -5.70 -11.48 7.88
C VAL A 200 -6.46 -12.38 8.85
N SER A 201 -6.56 -13.69 8.60
CA SER A 201 -7.29 -14.62 9.49
C SER A 201 -6.73 -14.71 10.91
N LYS A 202 -5.51 -14.19 11.15
CA LYS A 202 -4.92 -14.13 12.50
C LYS A 202 -5.30 -12.87 13.27
N VAL A 203 -5.67 -11.80 12.57
CA VAL A 203 -6.20 -10.56 13.15
C VAL A 203 -7.71 -10.62 12.98
N LYS A 204 -8.47 -10.99 14.03
CA LYS A 204 -9.94 -11.13 13.96
C LYS A 204 -10.58 -9.93 13.23
N VAL A 205 -10.96 -10.16 11.98
CA VAL A 205 -11.46 -9.12 11.08
C VAL A 205 -12.77 -8.60 11.64
N GLU A 206 -12.87 -7.29 11.73
CA GLU A 206 -14.10 -6.58 12.08
C GLU A 206 -14.61 -5.80 10.88
N ASP A 207 -15.92 -5.54 10.91
CA ASP A 207 -16.70 -5.00 9.80
C ASP A 207 -16.06 -3.77 9.14
N LYS A 208 -16.25 -3.68 7.83
CA LYS A 208 -15.69 -2.69 6.90
C LYS A 208 -14.16 -2.71 6.80
N VAL A 209 -13.71 -3.49 5.82
CA VAL A 209 -12.30 -3.67 5.47
C VAL A 209 -11.90 -2.65 4.39
N PHE A 210 -10.74 -2.01 4.58
CA PHE A 210 -10.14 -1.09 3.61
C PHE A 210 -8.80 -1.63 3.10
N PHE A 211 -8.64 -1.68 1.78
CA PHE A 211 -7.44 -2.16 1.10
C PHE A 211 -6.57 -0.97 0.65
N SER A 212 -5.38 -0.87 1.23
CA SER A 212 -4.39 0.19 0.99
C SER A 212 -3.08 -0.35 0.38
N GLY A 213 -2.18 0.59 0.06
CA GLY A 213 -0.88 0.29 -0.50
C GLY A 213 -0.86 0.38 -2.03
N GLY A 214 0.31 0.18 -2.65
CA GLY A 214 0.43 0.28 -4.11
C GLY A 214 -0.30 -0.85 -4.84
N VAL A 215 -0.39 -2.02 -4.20
CA VAL A 215 -1.01 -3.22 -4.77
C VAL A 215 -2.55 -3.14 -4.75
N SER A 216 -3.14 -2.23 -3.96
CA SER A 216 -4.61 -2.07 -3.90
C SER A 216 -5.25 -1.61 -5.22
N LYS A 217 -4.45 -1.18 -6.20
CA LYS A 217 -4.87 -0.88 -7.57
C LYS A 217 -5.29 -2.13 -8.35
N ASN A 218 -4.88 -3.32 -7.89
CA ASN A 218 -5.28 -4.59 -8.50
C ASN A 218 -6.69 -4.97 -8.07
N TYR A 219 -7.69 -4.60 -8.88
CA TYR A 219 -9.09 -4.85 -8.56
C TYR A 219 -9.43 -6.35 -8.47
N LEU A 220 -8.75 -7.20 -9.24
CA LEU A 220 -9.00 -8.65 -9.22
C LEU A 220 -8.45 -9.29 -7.93
N LEU A 221 -7.31 -8.82 -7.44
CA LEU A 221 -6.79 -9.22 -6.12
C LEU A 221 -7.75 -8.81 -5.00
N ARG A 222 -8.31 -7.59 -5.06
CA ARG A 222 -9.34 -7.14 -4.12
C ARG A 222 -10.58 -8.05 -4.16
N LYS A 223 -11.02 -8.44 -5.36
CA LYS A 223 -12.14 -9.39 -5.55
C LYS A 223 -11.84 -10.75 -4.92
N PHE A 224 -10.68 -11.35 -5.20
CA PHE A 224 -10.28 -12.62 -4.59
C PHE A 224 -10.17 -12.55 -3.07
N LEU A 225 -9.69 -11.43 -2.52
CA LEU A 225 -9.65 -11.23 -1.07
C LEU A 225 -11.06 -11.12 -0.47
N SER A 226 -11.95 -10.38 -1.13
CA SER A 226 -13.35 -10.21 -0.71
C SER A 226 -14.09 -11.55 -0.67
N GLU A 227 -13.96 -12.34 -1.73
CA GLU A 227 -14.53 -13.70 -1.82
C GLU A 227 -14.00 -14.63 -0.72
N ARG A 228 -12.70 -14.57 -0.42
CA ARG A 228 -12.07 -15.40 0.61
C ARG A 228 -12.47 -15.01 2.03
N LEU A 229 -12.64 -13.72 2.29
CA LEU A 229 -13.04 -13.21 3.59
C LEU A 229 -14.55 -13.25 3.79
N ASN A 230 -15.33 -13.42 2.72
CA ASN A 230 -16.77 -13.25 2.70
C ASN A 230 -17.20 -11.88 3.26
N ILE A 231 -16.43 -10.84 2.94
CA ILE A 231 -16.59 -9.46 3.41
C ILE A 231 -16.26 -8.53 2.26
N ASP A 232 -17.10 -7.52 2.03
CA ASP A 232 -16.80 -6.50 1.02
C ASP A 232 -15.57 -5.64 1.41
N ILE A 233 -14.67 -5.47 0.45
CA ILE A 233 -13.40 -4.77 0.64
C ILE A 233 -13.40 -3.48 -0.17
N ASN A 234 -13.31 -2.38 0.55
CA ASN A 234 -13.26 -1.05 -0.04
C ASN A 234 -11.83 -0.64 -0.36
N SER A 235 -11.65 0.15 -1.41
CA SER A 235 -10.41 0.87 -1.72
C SER A 235 -10.77 2.21 -2.34
N SER A 236 -9.81 3.12 -2.45
CA SER A 236 -10.02 4.41 -3.10
C SER A 236 -8.76 4.86 -3.84
N ASP A 237 -8.87 5.92 -4.63
CA ASP A 237 -7.71 6.54 -5.28
C ASP A 237 -6.68 7.07 -4.27
N LYS A 238 -7.10 7.28 -3.02
CA LYS A 238 -6.25 7.68 -1.90
C LYS A 238 -5.59 6.50 -1.18
N SER A 239 -5.89 5.25 -1.54
CA SER A 239 -5.38 4.04 -0.87
C SER A 239 -3.85 3.99 -0.78
N GLN A 240 -3.13 4.43 -1.81
CA GLN A 240 -1.66 4.42 -1.81
C GLN A 240 -1.04 5.56 -0.97
N PHE A 241 -1.83 6.57 -0.63
CA PHE A 241 -1.42 7.76 0.13
C PHE A 241 -1.80 7.69 1.61
N LEU A 242 -2.39 6.58 2.06
CA LEU A 242 -2.99 6.45 3.39
C LEU A 242 -2.03 6.82 4.53
N GLY A 243 -0.78 6.34 4.46
CA GLY A 243 0.27 6.69 5.41
C GLY A 243 0.60 8.18 5.42
N ALA A 244 0.73 8.80 4.24
CA ALA A 244 1.00 10.23 4.14
C ALA A 244 -0.17 11.07 4.69
N ILE A 245 -1.42 10.68 4.37
CA ILE A 245 -2.64 11.31 4.87
C ILE A 245 -2.70 11.24 6.40
N GLY A 246 -2.49 10.05 6.99
CA GLY A 246 -2.48 9.96 8.45
C GLY A 246 -1.36 10.77 9.09
N ALA A 247 -0.19 10.84 8.45
CA ALA A 247 0.93 11.64 8.96
C ALA A 247 0.61 13.15 8.98
N CYS A 248 0.02 13.74 7.93
CA CYS A 248 -0.32 15.17 7.95
C CYS A 248 -1.40 15.50 8.99
N ILE A 249 -2.37 14.60 9.20
CA ILE A 249 -3.42 14.76 10.22
C ILE A 249 -2.82 14.72 11.63
N ILE A 250 -1.95 13.75 11.91
CA ILE A 250 -1.23 13.69 13.20
C ILE A 250 -0.42 14.97 13.42
N GLY A 251 0.22 15.49 12.36
CA GLY A 251 0.97 16.74 12.44
C GLY A 251 0.10 17.98 12.66
N TYR A 252 -1.18 17.93 12.31
CA TYR A 252 -2.14 19.01 12.50
C TYR A 252 -2.67 19.05 13.94
N GLU A 253 -2.91 17.87 14.52
CA GLU A 253 -3.39 17.67 15.90
C GLU A 253 -2.32 17.98 16.99
N MET A 254 -1.08 18.28 16.58
CA MET A 254 0.00 18.76 17.46
C MET A 254 -0.13 20.25 17.78
#